data_AF-A0A918NA67-F1
#
_entry.id   AF-A0A918NA67-F1
#
_cell.length_a   1.000
_cell.length_b   1.000
_cell.length_c   1.000
_cell.angle_alpha   90.00
_cell.angle_beta   90.00
_cell.angle_gamma   90.00
#
_symmetry.space_group_name_H-M   'P 1'
#
loop_
_entity.id
_entity.type
_entity.pdbx_description
1 polymer ?
#
loop_
_entity_poly.entity_id
_entity_poly.type
_entity_poly.pdbx_seq_one_letter_code
_entity_poly.pdbx_strand_id
1 'polypeptide(L)'
;MLMKGAGRGKVVGVRGRTLRPMSTPETSSFVRLRVDLVLEITDAEALTGAALGRIADSAAAGDLPAGERAHAESAVTEDTAEALAYLVDPFDLVSAVPGIDLAQASWSSEEVDHDPDSLEWDLDDDDDDSGYDGDGDRDGEEAGVR
;
A
#
# COMPACT_ATOMS: atom_id res chain seq x y z
N MET A 1 0.74 33.69 64.35
CA MET A 1 0.11 35.03 64.19
C MET A 1 -0.31 35.17 62.74
N LEU A 2 -1.62 35.15 62.47
CA LEU A 2 -2.21 35.43 61.15
C LEU A 2 -2.47 36.93 60.99
N MET A 3 -2.17 37.48 59.81
CA MET A 3 -2.80 38.68 59.20
C MET A 3 -2.45 38.63 57.71
N LYS A 4 -3.38 38.24 56.83
CA LYS A 4 -4.46 39.02 56.16
C LYS A 4 -3.93 39.97 55.09
N GLY A 5 -4.38 39.79 53.85
CA GLY A 5 -4.23 40.78 52.78
C GLY A 5 -4.67 40.26 51.42
N ALA A 6 -5.94 40.47 51.07
CA ALA A 6 -6.52 40.15 49.77
C ALA A 6 -6.12 41.18 48.70
N GLY A 7 -5.97 40.73 47.45
CA GLY A 7 -5.79 41.59 46.28
C GLY A 7 -6.21 40.88 45.00
N ARG A 8 -7.48 41.05 44.60
CA ARG A 8 -7.99 40.69 43.26
C ARG A 8 -7.41 41.67 42.24
N GLY A 9 -6.60 41.18 41.30
CA GLY A 9 -6.20 41.88 40.08
C GLY A 9 -6.71 41.11 38.87
N LYS A 10 -7.74 41.63 38.20
CA LYS A 10 -8.27 41.12 36.94
C LYS A 10 -7.35 41.62 35.82
N VAL A 11 -6.53 40.76 35.22
CA VAL A 11 -5.79 41.08 33.99
C VAL A 11 -6.60 40.65 32.77
N VAL A 12 -6.95 41.66 31.98
CA VAL A 12 -7.64 41.54 30.69
C VAL A 12 -6.59 41.18 29.63
N GLY A 13 -6.87 40.09 28.91
CA GLY A 13 -6.58 39.88 27.50
C GLY A 13 -5.22 40.28 26.95
N VAL A 14 -4.33 39.30 26.81
CA VAL A 14 -3.54 39.17 25.59
C VAL A 14 -4.08 37.96 24.87
N ARG A 15 -4.76 38.20 23.74
CA ARG A 15 -5.08 37.16 22.76
C ARG A 15 -3.75 36.60 22.30
N GLY A 16 -3.32 35.51 22.92
CA GLY A 16 -2.25 34.68 22.39
C GLY A 16 -2.65 34.36 20.97
N ARG A 17 -1.84 34.86 20.03
CA ARG A 17 -1.86 34.47 18.61
C ARG A 17 -1.86 32.95 18.61
N THR A 18 -3.04 32.34 18.47
CA THR A 18 -3.10 30.95 18.08
C THR A 18 -2.47 30.95 16.71
N LEU A 19 -1.30 30.32 16.62
CA LEU A 19 -0.84 29.82 15.33
C LEU A 19 -2.05 29.09 14.76
N ARG A 20 -2.51 29.54 13.58
CA ARG A 20 -3.55 28.84 12.82
C ARG A 20 -3.13 27.37 12.88
N PRO A 21 -3.94 26.43 13.40
CA PRO A 21 -3.67 25.04 13.11
C PRO A 21 -3.56 25.03 11.58
N MET A 22 -2.41 24.60 11.06
CA MET A 22 -2.39 24.22 9.66
C MET A 22 -3.49 23.19 9.57
N SER A 23 -4.60 23.55 8.94
CA SER A 23 -5.43 22.54 8.30
C SER A 23 -4.45 21.76 7.45
N THR A 24 -4.04 20.58 7.93
CA THR A 24 -3.72 19.50 7.01
C THR A 24 -4.78 19.57 5.93
N PRO A 25 -4.43 19.64 4.64
CA PRO A 25 -5.42 19.77 3.59
C PRO A 25 -6.54 18.75 3.88
N GLU A 26 -7.78 19.21 3.88
CA GLU A 26 -8.95 18.35 4.02
C GLU A 26 -8.85 17.26 2.95
N THR A 27 -8.40 16.10 3.42
CA THR A 27 -8.60 14.75 2.91
C THR A 27 -7.96 14.44 1.56
N SER A 28 -6.66 14.17 1.55
CA SER A 28 -6.12 13.20 0.58
C SER A 28 -6.88 11.88 0.77
N SER A 29 -7.75 11.55 -0.17
CA SER A 29 -8.46 10.27 -0.20
C SER A 29 -7.51 9.22 -0.79
N PHE A 30 -6.84 8.47 0.07
CA PHE A 30 -5.96 7.39 -0.35
C PHE A 30 -6.76 6.12 -0.60
N VAL A 31 -6.54 5.48 -1.74
CA VAL A 31 -7.10 4.17 -2.06
C VAL A 31 -5.94 3.18 -2.12
N ARG A 32 -6.04 2.09 -1.35
CA ARG A 32 -5.10 0.98 -1.45
C ARG A 32 -5.64 0.00 -2.49
N LEU A 33 -4.97 -0.10 -3.62
CA LEU A 33 -5.23 -1.14 -4.61
C LEU A 33 -4.36 -2.37 -4.26
N ARG A 34 -4.97 -3.56 -4.20
CA ARG A 34 -4.28 -4.86 -4.21
C ARG A 34 -4.39 -5.44 -5.61
N VAL A 35 -3.30 -5.96 -6.14
CA VAL A 35 -3.25 -6.58 -7.48
C VAL A 35 -2.44 -7.86 -7.37
N ASP A 36 -3.03 -8.98 -7.77
CA ASP A 36 -2.35 -10.26 -7.95
C ASP A 36 -2.30 -10.56 -9.46
N LEU A 37 -1.11 -10.86 -9.98
CA LEU A 37 -0.86 -11.07 -11.40
C LEU A 37 -0.21 -12.42 -11.61
N VAL A 38 -0.83 -13.26 -12.42
CA VAL A 38 -0.26 -14.52 -12.89
C VAL A 38 -0.08 -14.43 -14.41
N LEU A 39 1.12 -14.72 -14.87
CA LEU A 39 1.52 -14.56 -16.26
C LEU A 39 2.10 -15.87 -16.77
N GLU A 40 1.60 -16.34 -17.92
CA GLU A 40 2.23 -17.44 -18.63
C GLU A 40 3.44 -16.92 -19.41
N ILE A 41 4.62 -17.49 -19.14
CA ILE A 41 5.81 -17.20 -19.95
C ILE A 41 5.76 -18.05 -21.21
N THR A 42 5.45 -17.41 -22.34
CA THR A 42 5.35 -18.08 -23.65
C THR A 42 6.69 -18.18 -24.39
N ASP A 43 7.66 -17.34 -24.04
CA ASP A 43 9.01 -17.32 -24.59
C ASP A 43 10.01 -16.74 -23.56
N ALA A 44 10.68 -17.64 -22.84
CA ALA A 44 11.63 -17.27 -21.79
C ALA A 44 12.91 -16.64 -22.37
N GLU A 45 13.40 -17.10 -23.53
CA GLU A 45 14.61 -16.54 -24.13
C GLU A 45 14.39 -15.09 -24.61
N ALA A 46 13.23 -14.82 -25.21
CA ALA A 46 12.85 -13.46 -25.59
C ALA A 46 12.73 -12.53 -24.37
N LEU A 47 12.19 -13.04 -23.26
CA LEU A 47 12.06 -12.27 -22.02
C LEU A 47 13.44 -11.94 -21.42
N THR A 48 14.31 -12.93 -21.24
CA THR A 48 15.69 -12.70 -20.76
C THR A 48 16.45 -11.77 -21.69
N GLY A 49 16.31 -11.92 -23.01
CA GLY A 49 16.92 -11.03 -23.99
C GLY A 49 16.45 -9.58 -23.86
N ALA A 50 15.16 -9.36 -23.62
CA ALA A 50 14.61 -8.03 -23.36
C ALA A 50 15.16 -7.43 -22.06
N ALA A 51 15.24 -8.23 -20.99
CA ALA A 51 15.80 -7.79 -19.71
C ALA A 51 17.27 -7.37 -19.84
N LEU A 52 18.09 -8.19 -20.51
CA LEU A 52 19.49 -7.86 -20.82
C LEU A 52 19.62 -6.58 -21.66
N GLY A 53 18.73 -6.39 -22.65
CA GLY A 53 18.66 -5.16 -23.43
C GLY A 53 18.39 -3.94 -22.54
N ARG A 54 17.40 -4.03 -21.65
CA ARG A 54 17.06 -2.97 -20.71
C ARG A 54 18.18 -2.66 -19.73
N ILE A 55 18.91 -3.67 -19.26
CA ILE A 55 20.11 -3.51 -18.42
C ILE A 55 21.20 -2.74 -19.16
N ALA A 56 21.45 -3.09 -20.43
CA ALA A 56 22.43 -2.42 -21.26
C ALA A 56 22.05 -0.94 -21.52
N ASP A 57 20.77 -0.65 -21.71
CA ASP A 57 20.28 0.71 -21.86
C ASP A 57 20.44 1.54 -20.56
N SER A 58 20.08 0.97 -19.40
CA SER A 58 20.32 1.61 -18.07
C SER A 58 21.81 1.90 -17.84
N ALA A 59 22.65 0.94 -18.23
CA ALA A 59 24.09 1.06 -18.13
C ALA A 59 24.64 2.19 -19.01
N ALA A 60 24.14 2.32 -20.23
CA ALA A 60 24.52 3.37 -21.17
C ALA A 60 24.03 4.76 -20.71
N ALA A 61 22.86 4.83 -20.07
CA ALA A 61 22.32 6.04 -19.47
C ALA A 61 23.09 6.50 -18.21
N GLY A 62 23.87 5.60 -17.60
CA GLY A 62 24.62 5.88 -16.37
C GLY A 62 23.84 5.62 -15.09
N ASP A 63 22.64 5.05 -15.21
CA ASP A 63 21.75 4.74 -14.08
C ASP A 63 22.15 3.43 -13.37
N LEU A 64 22.99 2.61 -14.02
CA LEU A 64 23.44 1.33 -13.47
C LEU A 64 24.98 1.21 -13.41
N PRO A 65 25.58 1.32 -12.21
CA PRO A 65 27.01 1.08 -11.98
C PRO A 65 27.46 -0.31 -12.42
N ALA A 66 28.72 -0.44 -12.83
CA ALA A 66 29.24 -1.70 -13.38
C ALA A 66 29.18 -2.89 -12.40
N GLY A 67 29.33 -2.64 -11.09
CA GLY A 67 29.22 -3.69 -10.07
C GLY A 67 27.79 -4.23 -9.94
N GLU A 68 26.79 -3.36 -10.01
CA GLU A 68 25.37 -3.73 -9.94
C GLU A 68 24.89 -4.36 -11.25
N ARG A 69 25.43 -3.91 -12.39
CA ARG A 69 25.12 -4.47 -13.71
C ARG A 69 25.41 -5.96 -13.79
N ALA A 70 26.61 -6.39 -13.41
CA ALA A 70 26.97 -7.81 -13.51
C ALA A 70 26.04 -8.69 -12.67
N HIS A 71 25.60 -8.20 -11.51
CA HIS A 71 24.63 -8.91 -10.67
C HIS A 71 23.25 -8.97 -11.33
N ALA A 72 22.77 -7.86 -11.89
CA ALA A 72 21.50 -7.84 -12.61
C ALA A 72 21.52 -8.77 -13.83
N GLU A 73 22.59 -8.76 -14.63
CA GLU A 73 22.76 -9.65 -15.78
C GLU A 73 22.74 -11.13 -15.37
N SER A 74 23.42 -11.49 -14.26
CA SER A 74 23.38 -12.84 -13.72
C SER A 74 21.97 -13.24 -13.30
N ALA A 75 21.29 -12.39 -12.53
CA ALA A 75 19.96 -12.66 -11.99
C ALA A 75 18.93 -12.95 -13.10
N VAL A 76 18.84 -12.07 -14.11
CA VAL A 76 17.87 -12.24 -15.21
C VAL A 76 18.19 -13.39 -16.16
N THR A 77 19.43 -13.88 -16.14
CA THR A 77 19.87 -15.04 -16.92
C THR A 77 19.60 -16.35 -16.18
N GLU A 78 19.67 -16.33 -14.85
CA GLU A 78 19.49 -17.49 -13.99
C GLU A 78 18.01 -17.74 -13.64
N ASP A 79 17.18 -16.70 -13.62
CA ASP A 79 15.78 -16.78 -13.19
C ASP A 79 14.86 -15.93 -14.08
N THR A 80 13.81 -16.57 -14.62
CA THR A 80 12.81 -15.94 -15.48
C THR A 80 11.93 -14.94 -14.73
N ALA A 81 11.65 -15.19 -13.44
CA ALA A 81 10.92 -14.27 -12.58
C ALA A 81 11.73 -12.99 -12.34
N GLU A 82 13.04 -13.09 -12.16
CA GLU A 82 13.95 -11.93 -12.06
C GLU A 82 13.99 -11.14 -13.38
N ALA A 83 14.01 -11.83 -14.53
CA ALA A 83 13.93 -11.18 -15.84
C ALA A 83 12.62 -10.37 -16.00
N LEU A 84 11.49 -10.92 -15.58
CA LEU A 84 10.21 -10.22 -15.57
C LEU A 84 10.24 -9.01 -14.62
N ALA A 85 10.74 -9.20 -13.40
CA ALA A 85 10.83 -8.14 -12.39
C ALA A 85 11.70 -6.97 -12.83
N TYR A 86 12.75 -7.22 -13.60
CA TYR A 86 13.59 -6.15 -14.16
C TYR A 86 12.87 -5.32 -15.24
N LEU A 87 11.89 -5.91 -15.93
CA LEU A 87 11.18 -5.28 -17.04
C LEU A 87 9.91 -4.54 -16.61
N VAL A 88 9.26 -4.99 -15.55
CA VAL A 88 8.00 -4.40 -15.07
C VAL A 88 8.30 -3.28 -14.07
N ASP A 89 7.95 -2.05 -14.44
CA ASP A 89 7.87 -0.94 -13.49
C ASP A 89 6.42 -0.83 -12.95
N PRO A 90 6.17 -1.10 -11.65
CA PRO A 90 4.84 -0.96 -11.06
C PRO A 90 4.28 0.46 -11.14
N PHE A 91 5.14 1.48 -11.20
CA PHE A 91 4.71 2.86 -11.36
C PHE A 91 4.14 3.10 -12.76
N ASP A 92 4.79 2.56 -13.79
CA ASP A 92 4.33 2.69 -15.18
C ASP A 92 2.96 2.06 -15.39
N LEU A 93 2.64 0.96 -14.69
CA LEU A 93 1.34 0.27 -14.80
C LEU A 93 0.14 1.16 -14.47
N VAL A 94 0.29 2.07 -13.51
CA VAL A 94 -0.78 2.96 -13.06
C VAL A 94 -0.59 4.40 -13.56
N SER A 95 0.60 4.75 -14.07
CA SER A 95 0.98 6.10 -14.51
C SER A 95 0.03 6.73 -15.53
N ALA A 96 -0.63 5.92 -16.36
CA ALA A 96 -1.53 6.37 -17.41
C ALA A 96 -2.96 6.68 -16.91
N VAL A 97 -3.29 6.38 -15.66
CA VAL A 97 -4.63 6.61 -15.10
C VAL A 97 -4.82 8.10 -14.78
N PRO A 98 -5.82 8.79 -15.36
CA PRO A 98 -6.00 10.21 -15.12
C PRO A 98 -6.34 10.54 -13.67
N GLY A 99 -5.65 11.54 -13.09
CA GLY A 99 -5.99 12.09 -11.78
C GLY A 99 -5.44 11.31 -10.58
N ILE A 100 -4.50 10.40 -10.80
CA ILE A 100 -3.78 9.72 -9.71
C ILE A 100 -2.30 10.11 -9.71
N ASP A 101 -1.74 10.25 -8.51
CA ASP A 101 -0.31 10.32 -8.26
C ASP A 101 0.04 9.13 -7.34
N LEU A 102 0.93 8.25 -7.78
CA LEU A 102 1.30 7.06 -7.02
C LEU A 102 2.17 7.45 -5.82
N ALA A 103 1.66 7.18 -4.61
CA ALA A 103 2.36 7.52 -3.36
C ALA A 103 3.37 6.45 -2.92
N GLN A 104 3.07 5.16 -3.15
CA GLN A 104 3.89 4.02 -2.75
C GLN A 104 3.49 2.80 -3.58
N ALA A 105 4.48 2.00 -4.01
CA ALA A 105 4.29 0.66 -4.54
C ALA A 105 5.25 -0.30 -3.82
N SER A 106 4.79 -1.51 -3.52
CA SER A 106 5.62 -2.61 -3.02
C SER A 106 5.32 -3.83 -3.89
N TRP A 107 6.35 -4.54 -4.33
CA TRP A 107 6.23 -5.69 -5.24
C TRP A 107 7.31 -6.71 -4.90
N SER A 108 6.98 -8.00 -5.01
CA SER A 108 7.92 -9.13 -5.11
C SER A 108 7.50 -10.05 -6.26
N SER A 109 8.46 -10.69 -6.91
CA SER A 109 8.24 -11.64 -8.01
C SER A 109 8.78 -13.01 -7.62
N GLU A 110 8.08 -14.06 -8.01
CA GLU A 110 8.52 -15.46 -7.86
C GLU A 110 7.92 -16.31 -8.99
N GLU A 111 8.56 -17.44 -9.28
CA GLU A 111 7.99 -18.46 -10.18
C GLU A 111 7.00 -19.33 -9.41
N VAL A 112 5.81 -19.54 -9.99
CA VAL A 112 4.71 -20.29 -9.36
C VAL A 112 4.02 -21.19 -10.37
N ASP A 113 3.58 -22.37 -9.92
CA ASP A 113 2.71 -23.24 -10.70
C ASP A 113 1.27 -22.68 -10.67
N HIS A 114 0.74 -22.33 -11.83
CA HIS A 114 -0.65 -21.87 -11.93
C HIS A 114 -1.62 -23.06 -12.01
N ASP A 115 -2.52 -23.18 -11.03
CA ASP A 115 -3.65 -24.12 -11.02
C ASP A 115 -4.98 -23.35 -10.95
N PRO A 116 -5.73 -23.24 -12.06
CA PRO A 116 -6.97 -22.46 -12.11
C PRO A 116 -8.11 -23.05 -11.27
N ASP A 117 -8.01 -24.31 -10.83
CA ASP A 117 -9.01 -24.97 -9.99
C ASP A 117 -8.64 -24.90 -8.49
N SER A 118 -7.48 -24.32 -8.13
CA SER A 118 -7.03 -24.20 -6.74
C SER A 118 -7.60 -22.96 -6.04
N LEU A 119 -8.09 -23.15 -4.82
CA LEU A 119 -8.69 -22.11 -3.96
C LEU A 119 -7.70 -21.00 -3.56
N GLU A 120 -6.39 -21.26 -3.64
CA GLU A 120 -5.35 -20.25 -3.39
C GLU A 120 -5.38 -19.10 -4.41
N TRP A 121 -5.92 -19.36 -5.61
CA TRP A 121 -6.01 -18.39 -6.71
C TRP A 121 -7.40 -17.78 -6.87
N ASP A 122 -8.37 -18.16 -6.03
CA ASP A 122 -9.74 -17.63 -6.10
C ASP A 122 -9.82 -16.25 -5.41
N LEU A 123 -9.84 -15.20 -6.22
CA LEU A 123 -9.81 -13.79 -5.78
C LEU A 123 -11.14 -13.32 -5.14
N ASP A 124 -12.17 -14.17 -5.06
CA ASP A 124 -13.51 -13.83 -4.55
C ASP A 124 -13.74 -14.25 -3.08
N ASP A 125 -12.74 -14.83 -2.39
CA ASP A 125 -12.89 -15.35 -1.01
C ASP A 125 -12.51 -14.33 0.09
N ASP A 126 -12.71 -13.02 -0.17
CA ASP A 126 -12.63 -11.98 0.86
C ASP A 126 -14.00 -11.81 1.57
N ASP A 127 -14.05 -12.29 2.82
CA ASP A 127 -14.87 -11.78 3.94
C ASP A 127 -16.42 -11.97 3.93
N ASP A 128 -16.90 -13.18 4.25
CA ASP A 128 -18.15 -13.34 5.04
C ASP A 128 -17.96 -14.15 6.33
N ASP A 129 -16.91 -13.83 7.10
CA ASP A 129 -16.95 -14.07 8.55
C ASP A 129 -17.61 -12.88 9.26
N SER A 130 -18.78 -12.44 8.76
CA SER A 130 -19.67 -11.60 9.52
C SER A 130 -20.40 -12.46 10.57
N GLY A 131 -19.65 -12.92 11.56
CA GLY A 131 -20.14 -13.40 12.84
C GLY A 131 -20.87 -12.28 13.59
N TYR A 132 -22.02 -11.87 13.07
CA TYR A 132 -23.04 -11.10 13.79
C TYR A 132 -23.66 -12.02 14.86
N ASP A 133 -22.91 -12.32 15.92
CA ASP A 133 -23.51 -12.59 17.22
C ASP A 133 -23.87 -11.24 17.86
N GLY A 134 -24.91 -10.61 17.31
CA GLY A 134 -25.54 -9.41 17.83
C GLY A 134 -26.73 -9.77 18.71
N ASP A 135 -26.56 -9.57 20.01
CA ASP A 135 -27.47 -9.78 21.13
C ASP A 135 -28.97 -9.53 20.86
N GLY A 136 -29.78 -10.55 21.17
CA GLY A 136 -31.22 -10.43 21.42
C GLY A 136 -31.50 -10.29 22.91
N ASP A 137 -31.17 -9.12 23.46
CA ASP A 137 -31.60 -8.61 24.75
C ASP A 137 -33.14 -8.78 24.90
N ARG A 138 -33.57 -9.57 25.89
CA ARG A 138 -35.00 -9.70 26.28
C ARG A 138 -35.19 -9.13 27.67
N ASP A 139 -35.14 -7.82 27.78
CA ASP A 139 -35.74 -7.09 28.89
C ASP A 139 -37.24 -6.85 28.60
N GLY A 140 -38.11 -7.22 29.55
CA GLY A 140 -39.55 -6.99 29.40
C GLY A 140 -40.44 -7.63 30.45
N GLU A 141 -40.23 -7.28 31.72
CA GLU A 141 -41.18 -7.45 32.82
C GLU A 141 -42.52 -6.76 32.51
N GLU A 142 -43.67 -7.43 32.72
CA GLU A 142 -44.93 -6.86 33.27
C GLU A 142 -46.08 -7.90 33.36
N ALA A 143 -46.50 -8.14 34.62
CA ALA A 143 -47.86 -8.32 35.16
C ALA A 143 -48.84 -9.42 34.68
N GLY A 144 -49.33 -10.23 35.64
CA GLY A 144 -50.77 -10.55 35.69
C GLY A 144 -51.21 -11.93 36.21
N VAL A 145 -51.59 -11.99 37.50
CA VAL A 145 -52.82 -12.65 38.04
C VAL A 145 -53.10 -14.12 37.64
N ARG A 146 -52.90 -15.05 38.59
CA ARG A 146 -53.95 -15.90 39.19
C ARG A 146 -53.41 -16.75 40.34
#